data_AF-A0A9D7ZHY1-F1
#
_entry.id   AF-A0A9D7ZHY1-F1
#
_cell.length_a   1.000
_cell.length_b   1.000
_cell.length_c   1.000
_cell.angle_alpha   90.00
_cell.angle_beta   90.00
_cell.angle_gamma   90.00
#
_symmetry.space_group_name_H-M   'P 1'
#
loop_
_entity.id
_entity.type
_entity.pdbx_description
1 polymer ?
#
loop_
_entity_poly.entity_id
_entity_poly.type
_entity_poly.pdbx_seq_one_letter_code
_entity_poly.pdbx_strand_id
1 'polypeptide(L)'
;MRYYHGLHRYVLNGIFGMITCLLSMAASATDLVRPDPSIAPEEVVAIQLMGLKHNDLVERDYGIRQTWSFAHPQNRKITGPFPRFRMMLKGPGYAALLNHKSHSIQTGSRAASGLTSDGEAWRQFDVLMETNNGEILYFSWVVQKVASGQFKDCWMTVGVSAPRPAGQSG
;
A
#
# COMPACT_ATOMS: atom_id res chain seq x y z
N MET A 1 20.35 -77.08 19.94
CA MET A 1 19.90 -77.26 21.34
C MET A 1 20.85 -76.50 22.24
N ARG A 2 20.31 -75.53 23.01
CA ARG A 2 20.84 -74.84 24.20
C ARG A 2 21.96 -73.77 24.09
N TYR A 3 21.49 -72.55 24.31
CA TYR A 3 21.96 -71.46 25.19
C TYR A 3 23.36 -70.86 25.01
N TYR A 4 23.38 -69.57 24.68
CA TYR A 4 24.25 -68.60 25.35
C TYR A 4 23.41 -67.42 25.87
N HIS A 5 23.37 -67.34 27.21
CA HIS A 5 22.97 -66.17 27.99
C HIS A 5 24.22 -65.30 28.21
N GLY A 6 24.02 -63.98 28.32
CA GLY A 6 25.04 -63.03 28.78
C GLY A 6 24.88 -61.70 28.07
N LEU A 7 23.78 -60.98 28.29
CA LEU A 7 23.54 -60.08 29.42
C LEU A 7 24.59 -58.96 29.53
N HIS A 8 24.07 -57.75 29.31
CA HIS A 8 24.47 -56.50 29.95
C HIS A 8 25.88 -55.97 29.70
N ARG A 9 25.92 -54.90 28.91
CA ARG A 9 26.37 -53.55 29.30
C ARG A 9 26.98 -52.87 28.08
N TYR A 10 26.23 -52.05 27.36
CA TYR A 10 26.70 -50.73 26.92
C TYR A 10 25.46 -49.85 26.68
N VAL A 11 25.07 -49.11 27.72
CA VAL A 11 25.00 -47.64 27.73
C VAL A 11 23.92 -47.07 26.81
N LEU A 12 22.75 -46.89 27.43
CA LEU A 12 21.86 -45.75 27.31
C LEU A 12 22.53 -44.55 26.61
N ASN A 13 22.28 -44.35 25.32
CA ASN A 13 22.70 -43.13 24.63
C ASN A 13 21.64 -42.68 23.63
N GLY A 14 20.85 -41.71 24.11
CA GLY A 14 20.45 -40.55 23.32
C GLY A 14 19.52 -40.79 22.16
N ILE A 15 18.22 -40.84 22.44
CA ILE A 15 17.24 -40.20 21.56
C ILE A 15 17.57 -38.71 21.58
N PHE A 16 18.50 -38.27 20.73
CA PHE A 16 18.75 -36.85 20.52
C PHE A 16 17.94 -36.41 19.32
N GLY A 17 16.76 -35.87 19.63
CA GLY A 17 15.78 -35.41 18.67
C GLY A 17 16.40 -34.42 17.70
N MET A 18 16.30 -34.74 16.41
CA MET A 18 16.47 -33.76 15.36
C MET A 18 15.17 -32.93 15.26
N ILE A 19 14.90 -32.12 16.28
CA ILE A 19 13.94 -31.03 16.19
C ILE A 19 14.69 -29.90 15.48
N THR A 20 14.77 -29.97 14.16
CA THR A 20 15.19 -28.81 13.37
C THR A 20 14.06 -27.79 13.42
N CYS A 21 14.33 -26.77 14.23
CA CYS A 21 13.55 -25.56 14.44
C CYS A 21 13.06 -25.00 13.10
N LEU A 22 11.77 -25.17 12.80
CA LEU A 22 11.07 -24.29 11.87
C LEU A 22 10.97 -22.94 12.58
N LEU A 23 11.96 -22.08 12.38
CA LEU A 23 11.84 -20.66 12.67
C LEU A 23 10.77 -20.10 11.74
N SER A 24 9.52 -20.13 12.21
CA SER A 24 8.44 -19.34 11.63
C SER A 24 8.85 -17.88 11.69
N MET A 25 9.34 -17.35 10.57
CA MET A 25 9.55 -15.92 10.40
C MET A 25 8.16 -15.29 10.29
N ALA A 26 7.53 -15.04 11.44
CA ALA A 26 6.39 -14.15 11.52
C ALA A 26 6.92 -12.74 11.27
N ALA A 27 7.05 -12.38 9.99
CA ALA A 27 7.19 -10.99 9.62
C ALA A 27 5.88 -10.30 10.04
N SER A 28 5.91 -9.58 11.17
CA SER A 28 4.84 -8.64 11.51
C SER A 28 4.86 -7.52 10.50
N ALA A 29 4.20 -7.71 9.35
CA ALA A 29 3.95 -6.66 8.38
C ALA A 29 2.78 -5.79 8.89
N THR A 30 2.99 -5.12 10.02
CA THR A 30 2.05 -4.14 10.60
C THR A 30 2.51 -2.70 10.33
N ASP A 31 3.72 -2.52 9.81
CA ASP A 31 4.25 -1.20 9.52
C ASP A 31 3.79 -0.69 8.16
N LEU A 32 3.41 0.59 8.14
CA LEU A 32 3.11 1.32 6.91
C LEU A 32 4.30 1.23 5.95
N VAL A 33 4.02 0.96 4.67
CA VAL A 33 5.02 1.14 3.62
C VAL A 33 5.44 2.61 3.60
N ARG A 34 6.76 2.82 3.62
CA ARG A 34 7.37 4.16 3.64
C ARG A 34 7.77 4.58 2.23
N PRO A 35 7.74 5.88 1.92
CA PRO A 35 8.28 6.38 0.67
C PRO A 35 9.75 6.02 0.53
N ASP A 36 10.11 5.48 -0.62
CA ASP A 36 11.48 5.13 -1.00
C ASP A 36 11.67 5.47 -2.49
N PRO A 37 12.83 6.01 -2.92
CA PRO A 37 13.10 6.31 -4.33
C PRO A 37 13.03 5.11 -5.27
N SER A 38 13.14 3.88 -4.76
CA SER A 38 13.00 2.65 -5.56
C SER A 38 11.56 2.31 -5.92
N ILE A 39 10.57 2.91 -5.25
CA ILE A 39 9.15 2.66 -5.50
C ILE A 39 8.72 3.44 -6.75
N ALA A 40 8.22 2.72 -7.75
CA ALA A 40 7.76 3.28 -9.00
C ALA A 40 6.50 4.15 -8.80
N PRO A 41 6.26 5.15 -9.66
CA PRO A 41 5.12 6.06 -9.51
C PRO A 41 3.76 5.34 -9.51
N GLU A 42 3.64 4.25 -10.27
CA GLU A 42 2.43 3.44 -10.31
C GLU A 42 2.24 2.61 -9.03
N GLU A 43 3.33 2.09 -8.47
CA GLU A 43 3.31 1.34 -7.21
C GLU A 43 2.85 2.22 -6.05
N VAL A 44 3.19 3.52 -6.05
CA VAL A 44 2.65 4.48 -5.07
C VAL A 44 1.11 4.48 -5.11
N VAL A 45 0.52 4.58 -6.31
CA VAL A 45 -0.94 4.57 -6.47
C VAL A 45 -1.53 3.23 -6.03
N ALA A 46 -0.90 2.12 -6.42
CA ALA A 46 -1.34 0.77 -6.02
C ALA A 46 -1.32 0.56 -4.50
N ILE A 47 -0.24 0.98 -3.82
CA ILE A 47 -0.11 0.89 -2.35
C ILE A 47 -1.24 1.67 -1.67
N GLN A 48 -1.53 2.88 -2.14
CA GLN A 48 -2.60 3.71 -1.57
C GLN A 48 -3.98 3.10 -1.80
N LEU A 49 -4.27 2.65 -3.03
CA LEU A 49 -5.56 2.03 -3.37
C LEU A 49 -5.79 0.72 -2.61
N MET A 50 -4.76 -0.12 -2.47
CA MET A 50 -4.84 -1.34 -1.67
C MET A 50 -5.05 -1.05 -0.18
N GLY A 51 -4.38 -0.03 0.35
CA GLY A 51 -4.62 0.45 1.71
C GLY A 51 -6.08 0.88 1.89
N LEU A 52 -6.60 1.73 1.00
CA LEU A 52 -7.97 2.25 1.08
C LEU A 52 -9.04 1.17 0.89
N LYS A 53 -8.78 0.18 0.02
CA LYS A 53 -9.64 -1.01 -0.18
C LYS A 53 -9.82 -1.82 1.11
N HIS A 54 -8.81 -1.84 1.96
CA HIS A 54 -8.77 -2.61 3.20
C HIS A 54 -8.55 -1.69 4.40
N ASN A 55 -9.27 -0.57 4.44
CA ASN A 55 -8.94 0.57 5.29
C ASN A 55 -8.77 0.22 6.77
N ASP A 56 -9.56 -0.74 7.26
CA ASP A 56 -9.58 -1.12 8.67
C ASP A 56 -9.13 -2.58 8.92
N LEU A 57 -8.50 -3.23 7.93
CA LEU A 57 -8.14 -4.66 8.01
C LEU A 57 -7.08 -4.96 9.08
N VAL A 58 -6.04 -4.13 9.18
CA VAL A 58 -4.97 -4.27 10.18
C VAL A 58 -5.39 -3.59 11.49
N GLU A 59 -5.83 -2.33 11.37
CA GLU A 59 -6.34 -1.52 12.48
C GLU A 59 -7.15 -0.35 11.90
N ARG A 60 -7.91 0.36 12.75
CA ARG A 60 -8.76 1.47 12.31
C ARG A 60 -7.96 2.52 11.53
N ASP A 61 -8.46 2.95 10.38
CA ASP A 61 -7.87 3.96 9.50
C ASP A 61 -6.45 3.62 8.99
N TYR A 62 -6.08 2.34 8.95
CA TYR A 62 -4.80 1.89 8.42
C TYR A 62 -4.61 2.34 6.97
N GLY A 63 -5.63 2.14 6.12
CA GLY A 63 -5.62 2.58 4.73
C GLY A 63 -5.38 4.08 4.59
N ILE A 64 -6.11 4.89 5.34
CA ILE A 64 -5.94 6.35 5.37
C ILE A 64 -4.52 6.74 5.85
N ARG A 65 -3.94 6.06 6.85
CA ARG A 65 -2.55 6.30 7.27
C ARG A 65 -1.55 5.91 6.19
N GLN A 66 -1.77 4.80 5.50
CA GLN A 66 -0.95 4.36 4.37
C GLN A 66 -1.01 5.36 3.21
N THR A 67 -2.19 5.92 2.92
CA THR A 67 -2.33 6.98 1.92
C THR A 67 -1.57 8.24 2.34
N TRP A 68 -1.67 8.62 3.62
CA TRP A 68 -0.99 9.78 4.16
C TRP A 68 0.55 9.64 4.15
N SER A 69 1.09 8.44 4.35
CA SER A 69 2.55 8.21 4.32
C SER A 69 3.15 8.60 2.97
N PHE A 70 2.41 8.40 1.87
CA PHE A 70 2.76 8.77 0.50
C PHE A 70 2.22 10.13 0.03
N ALA A 71 1.59 10.93 0.90
CA ALA A 71 1.15 12.28 0.53
C ALA A 71 2.34 13.24 0.37
N HIS A 72 2.50 13.83 -0.83
CA HIS A 72 3.57 14.79 -1.14
C HIS A 72 3.55 15.97 -0.15
N PRO A 73 4.71 16.55 0.25
CA PRO A 73 4.73 17.69 1.18
C PRO A 73 3.82 18.86 0.78
N GLN A 74 3.70 19.18 -0.52
CA GLN A 74 2.77 20.21 -0.99
C GLN A 74 1.30 19.80 -0.81
N ASN A 75 0.95 18.54 -1.05
CA ASN A 75 -0.40 18.04 -0.80
C ASN A 75 -0.76 18.12 0.69
N ARG A 76 0.19 17.77 1.58
CA ARG A 76 0.01 17.88 3.04
C ARG A 76 -0.26 19.32 3.49
N LYS A 77 0.36 20.32 2.85
CA LYS A 77 0.08 21.75 3.12
C LYS A 77 -1.37 22.12 2.80
N ILE A 78 -1.95 21.54 1.74
CA ILE A 78 -3.31 21.85 1.26
C ILE A 78 -4.37 21.10 2.07
N THR A 79 -4.19 19.79 2.23
CA THR A 79 -5.16 18.90 2.90
C THR A 79 -5.05 18.93 4.42
N GLY A 80 -4.00 19.57 4.94
CA GLY A 80 -3.77 19.86 6.35
C GLY A 80 -3.22 18.68 7.13
N PRO A 81 -3.02 18.82 8.45
CA PRO A 81 -2.47 17.75 9.27
C PRO A 81 -3.37 16.50 9.20
N PHE A 82 -2.80 15.34 9.53
CA PHE A 82 -3.46 14.04 9.39
C PHE A 82 -4.94 13.99 9.85
N PRO A 83 -5.35 14.60 10.99
CA PRO A 83 -6.76 14.61 11.39
C PRO A 83 -7.71 15.23 10.34
N ARG A 84 -7.29 16.31 9.66
CA ARG A 84 -8.06 16.96 8.60
C ARG A 84 -8.10 16.11 7.34
N PHE A 85 -6.95 15.55 6.93
CA PHE A 85 -6.87 14.62 5.80
C PHE A 85 -7.79 13.41 5.99
N ARG A 86 -7.78 12.83 7.20
CA ARG A 86 -8.67 11.72 7.59
C ARG A 86 -10.14 12.10 7.48
N MET A 87 -10.55 13.26 7.98
CA MET A 87 -11.94 13.72 7.87
C MET A 87 -12.35 13.95 6.41
N MET A 88 -11.46 14.51 5.59
CA MET A 88 -11.70 14.69 4.16
C MET A 88 -11.96 13.36 3.45
N LEU A 89 -11.13 12.33 3.68
CA LEU A 89 -11.35 11.00 3.06
C LEU A 89 -12.62 10.32 3.54
N LYS A 90 -13.05 10.54 4.78
CA LYS A 90 -14.32 10.03 5.32
C LYS A 90 -15.54 10.86 4.90
N GLY A 91 -15.32 12.03 4.30
CA GLY A 91 -16.38 12.94 3.89
C GLY A 91 -17.03 12.52 2.56
N PRO A 92 -18.18 13.12 2.21
CA PRO A 92 -18.97 12.74 1.03
C PRO A 92 -18.20 12.76 -0.29
N GLY A 93 -17.19 13.62 -0.42
CA GLY A 93 -16.41 13.74 -1.66
C GLY A 93 -15.47 12.58 -1.95
N TYR A 94 -15.09 11.79 -0.93
CA TYR A 94 -14.04 10.76 -1.08
C TYR A 94 -14.36 9.45 -0.34
N ALA A 95 -15.43 9.38 0.45
CA ALA A 95 -15.77 8.19 1.23
C ALA A 95 -15.90 6.91 0.39
N ALA A 96 -16.25 7.03 -0.90
CA ALA A 96 -16.32 5.91 -1.84
C ALA A 96 -14.97 5.20 -2.07
N LEU A 97 -13.82 5.86 -1.80
CA LEU A 97 -12.50 5.22 -1.83
C LEU A 97 -12.34 4.18 -0.73
N LEU A 98 -13.03 4.35 0.40
CA LEU A 98 -12.85 3.50 1.58
C LEU A 98 -13.62 2.19 1.40
N ASN A 99 -12.90 1.08 1.57
CA ASN A 99 -13.46 -0.27 1.48
C ASN A 99 -14.20 -0.55 0.17
N HIS A 100 -13.77 0.06 -0.93
CA HIS A 100 -14.33 -0.18 -2.27
C HIS A 100 -14.13 -1.65 -2.71
N LYS A 101 -14.90 -2.10 -3.70
CA LYS A 101 -14.93 -3.51 -4.11
C LYS A 101 -13.72 -3.89 -4.95
N SER A 102 -13.45 -3.12 -6.01
CA SER A 102 -12.35 -3.38 -6.94
C SER A 102 -11.82 -2.08 -7.55
N HIS A 103 -10.60 -2.10 -8.08
CA HIS A 103 -10.04 -0.99 -8.82
C HIS A 103 -9.08 -1.48 -9.90
N SER A 104 -8.82 -0.63 -10.89
CA SER A 104 -7.86 -0.85 -11.96
C SER A 104 -7.15 0.47 -12.28
N ILE A 105 -5.82 0.40 -12.34
CA ILE A 105 -4.97 1.50 -12.80
C ILE A 105 -4.81 1.32 -14.31
N GLN A 106 -5.25 2.31 -15.09
CA GLN A 106 -5.25 2.24 -16.54
C GLN A 106 -3.88 2.69 -17.09
N THR A 107 -3.11 1.74 -17.60
CA THR A 107 -1.83 1.99 -18.26
C THR A 107 -2.02 1.99 -19.78
N GLY A 108 -1.80 3.12 -20.47
CA GLY A 108 -1.56 3.09 -21.92
C GLY A 108 -2.16 4.19 -22.81
N SER A 109 -3.19 4.93 -22.40
CA SER A 109 -3.86 5.88 -23.32
C SER A 109 -4.13 7.28 -22.76
N ARG A 110 -4.00 7.49 -21.44
CA ARG A 110 -4.21 8.79 -20.78
C ARG A 110 -3.18 9.13 -19.69
N ALA A 111 -2.16 8.30 -19.51
CA ALA A 111 -1.11 8.54 -18.52
C ALA A 111 -0.22 9.72 -18.97
N ALA A 112 -0.64 10.93 -18.63
CA ALA A 112 0.16 12.13 -18.86
C ALA A 112 1.36 12.14 -17.92
N SER A 113 2.50 12.62 -18.40
CA SER A 113 3.69 12.84 -17.59
C SER A 113 4.44 14.07 -18.11
N GLY A 114 5.28 14.65 -17.27
CA GLY A 114 6.06 15.82 -17.63
C GLY A 114 6.94 16.29 -16.50
N LEU A 115 7.41 17.52 -16.61
CA LEU A 115 8.16 18.23 -15.59
C LEU A 115 7.32 19.39 -15.06
N THR A 116 7.46 19.73 -13.78
CA THR A 116 6.97 20.99 -13.23
C THR A 116 7.84 22.15 -13.71
N SER A 117 7.42 23.40 -13.42
CA SER A 117 8.25 24.59 -13.68
C SER A 117 9.63 24.51 -13.04
N ASP A 118 9.72 23.78 -11.92
CA ASP A 118 10.93 23.67 -11.10
C ASP A 118 11.76 22.43 -11.49
N GLY A 119 11.36 21.71 -12.54
CA GLY A 119 12.09 20.57 -13.09
C GLY A 119 11.76 19.20 -12.48
N GLU A 120 10.77 19.13 -11.59
CA GLU A 120 10.39 17.86 -10.94
C GLU A 120 9.49 17.01 -11.84
N ALA A 121 9.80 15.73 -11.96
CA ALA A 121 8.99 14.81 -12.74
C ALA A 121 7.63 14.57 -12.09
N TRP A 122 6.57 14.58 -12.89
CA TRP A 122 5.21 14.21 -12.48
C TRP A 122 4.61 13.18 -13.43
N ARG A 123 3.67 12.39 -12.92
CA ARG A 123 2.92 11.41 -13.69
C ARG A 123 1.48 11.32 -13.19
N GLN A 124 0.54 11.27 -14.12
CA GLN A 124 -0.87 11.02 -13.87
C GLN A 124 -1.22 9.57 -14.20
N PHE A 125 -2.08 8.99 -13.38
CA PHE A 125 -2.72 7.70 -13.59
C PHE A 125 -4.24 7.86 -13.56
N ASP A 126 -4.89 7.13 -14.45
CA ASP A 126 -6.34 7.04 -14.48
C ASP A 126 -6.76 5.80 -13.70
N VAL A 127 -7.68 5.97 -12.77
CA VAL A 127 -8.15 4.89 -11.89
C VAL A 127 -9.64 4.70 -12.11
N LEU A 128 -10.02 3.48 -12.49
CA LEU A 128 -11.40 3.03 -12.45
C LEU A 128 -11.60 2.22 -11.17
N MET A 129 -12.65 2.52 -10.42
CA MET A 129 -12.97 1.89 -9.14
C MET A 129 -14.43 1.48 -9.12
N GLU A 130 -14.68 0.24 -8.70
CA GLU A 130 -16.01 -0.25 -8.40
C GLU A 130 -16.28 -0.11 -6.90
N THR A 131 -17.37 0.57 -6.56
CA THR A 131 -17.87 0.68 -5.18
C THR A 131 -18.60 -0.60 -4.75
N ASN A 132 -18.94 -0.73 -3.46
CA ASN A 132 -19.69 -1.91 -2.98
C ASN A 132 -21.13 -1.99 -3.49
N ASN A 133 -21.72 -0.86 -3.90
CA ASN A 133 -23.02 -0.79 -4.57
C ASN A 133 -22.94 -0.99 -6.10
N GLY A 134 -21.75 -1.27 -6.64
CA GLY A 134 -21.55 -1.58 -8.07
C GLY A 134 -21.43 -0.36 -8.99
N GLU A 135 -21.30 0.85 -8.43
CA GLU A 135 -21.03 2.05 -9.23
C GLU A 135 -19.57 2.05 -9.66
N ILE A 136 -19.30 2.43 -10.92
CA ILE A 136 -17.94 2.62 -11.41
C ILE A 136 -17.60 4.10 -11.37
N LEU A 137 -16.57 4.44 -10.61
CA LEU A 137 -16.04 5.79 -10.46
C LEU A 137 -14.68 5.90 -11.13
N TYR A 138 -14.44 7.06 -11.74
CA TYR A 138 -13.18 7.45 -12.32
C TYR A 138 -12.48 8.48 -11.42
N PHE A 139 -11.17 8.32 -11.26
CA PHE A 139 -10.28 9.28 -10.60
C PHE A 139 -9.04 9.52 -11.48
N SER A 140 -8.54 10.75 -11.48
CA SER A 140 -7.18 11.07 -11.91
C SER A 140 -6.29 11.18 -10.68
N TRP A 141 -5.18 10.45 -10.67
CA TRP A 141 -4.23 10.38 -9.56
C TRP A 141 -2.87 10.90 -10.02
N VAL A 142 -2.36 11.95 -9.38
CA VAL A 142 -1.10 12.59 -9.79
C VAL A 142 -0.04 12.37 -8.72
N VAL A 143 1.09 11.81 -9.14
CA VAL A 143 2.30 11.67 -8.33
C VAL A 143 3.41 12.54 -8.89
N GLN A 144 4.26 13.05 -8.01
CA GLN A 144 5.39 13.89 -8.34
C GLN A 144 6.61 13.46 -7.52
N LYS A 145 7.80 13.61 -8.10
CA LYS A 145 9.05 13.51 -7.35
C LYS A 145 9.17 14.65 -6.34
N VAL A 146 9.68 14.30 -5.16
CA VAL A 146 10.00 15.28 -4.12
C VAL A 146 11.41 15.83 -4.36
N ALA A 147 11.52 17.15 -4.49
CA ALA A 147 12.79 17.82 -4.79
C ALA A 147 13.84 17.75 -3.67
N SER A 148 13.42 17.73 -2.39
CA SER A 148 14.33 17.86 -1.25
C SER A 148 13.76 17.36 0.09
N GLY A 149 14.63 17.30 1.10
CA GLY A 149 14.28 16.87 2.45
C GLY A 149 14.28 15.34 2.60
N GLN A 150 13.65 14.85 3.67
CA GLN A 150 13.69 13.42 4.05
C GLN A 150 13.08 12.46 3.01
N PHE A 151 12.27 12.97 2.07
CA PHE A 151 11.63 12.17 1.02
C PHE A 151 12.19 12.48 -0.36
N LYS A 152 13.36 13.12 -0.45
CA LYS A 152 13.99 13.48 -1.73
C LYS A 152 13.99 12.28 -2.69
N ASP A 153 13.70 12.54 -3.96
CA ASP A 153 13.64 11.57 -5.06
C ASP A 153 12.51 10.53 -4.99
N CYS A 154 11.74 10.47 -3.89
CA CYS A 154 10.57 9.61 -3.78
C CYS A 154 9.42 10.12 -4.67
N TRP A 155 8.69 9.20 -5.29
CA TRP A 155 7.38 9.49 -5.88
C TRP A 155 6.32 9.58 -4.78
N MET A 156 5.53 10.66 -4.78
CA MET A 156 4.49 10.89 -3.78
C MET A 156 3.28 11.59 -4.40
N THR A 157 2.09 11.38 -3.83
CA THR A 157 0.84 11.93 -4.38
C THR A 157 0.71 13.41 -4.12
N VAL A 158 0.66 14.19 -5.20
CA VAL A 158 0.42 15.65 -5.15
C VAL A 158 -1.06 15.98 -5.24
N GLY A 159 -1.89 15.14 -5.88
CA GLY A 159 -3.33 15.35 -5.95
C GLY A 159 -4.12 14.13 -6.48
N VAL A 160 -5.40 14.10 -6.12
CA VAL A 160 -6.39 13.15 -6.63
C VAL A 160 -7.64 13.95 -6.98
N SER A 161 -8.26 13.69 -8.14
CA SER A 161 -9.50 14.36 -8.52
C SER A 161 -10.68 13.93 -7.63
N ALA A 162 -11.74 14.73 -7.59
CA ALA A 162 -13.03 14.24 -7.12
C ALA A 162 -13.51 13.05 -7.99
N PRO A 163 -14.29 12.10 -7.44
CA PRO A 163 -14.85 10.98 -8.19
C PRO A 163 -15.81 11.48 -9.27
N ARG A 164 -15.84 10.77 -10.40
CA ARG A 164 -16.79 11.00 -11.49
C ARG A 164 -17.37 9.67 -11.95
N PRO A 165 -18.67 9.54 -12.28
CA PRO A 165 -19.19 8.31 -12.85
C PRO A 165 -18.47 7.92 -14.15
N ALA A 166 -18.03 6.67 -14.27
CA ALA A 166 -17.45 6.16 -15.50
C ALA A 166 -18.54 6.03 -16.58
N GLY A 167 -18.33 6.66 -17.74
CA GLY A 167 -19.34 6.79 -18.80
C GLY A 167 -19.79 8.22 -19.10
N GLN A 168 -19.42 9.20 -18.27
CA GLN A 168 -19.57 10.64 -18.55
C GLN A 168 -18.24 11.32 -18.91
N SER A 169 -17.23 10.55 -19.32
CA SER A 169 -15.95 11.09 -19.79
C SER A 169 -16.12 11.63 -21.21
N GLY A 170 -16.37 12.94 -21.32
CA GLY A 170 -16.18 13.70 -22.56
C GLY A 170 -14.72 13.79 -22.98
#